data_AF-A0A2W2LBZ5-F1
#
_entry.id   AF-A0A2W2LBZ5-F1
#
_cell.length_a   1.000
_cell.length_b   1.000
_cell.length_c   1.000
_cell.angle_alpha   90.00
_cell.angle_beta   90.00
_cell.angle_gamma   90.00
#
_symmetry.space_group_name_H-M   'P 1'
#
loop_
_entity.id
_entity.type
_entity.pdbx_description
1 polymer ?
#
loop_
_entity_poly.entity_id
_entity_poly.type
_entity_poly.pdbx_seq_one_letter_code
_entity_poly.pdbx_strand_id
1 'polypeptide(L)'
;MRRHVPPGAVLEAWNFFEDLARGLGGVHRLPRQKAVHNSAYEKLFGGECAAWAPDEQRAVLELITAGVELWNSCPVVVKPCSSTVLNRGRGTPRGW
;
A
#
# COMPACT_ATOMS: atom_id res chain seq x y z
N MET A 1 -23.83 -2.29 3.36
CA MET A 1 -23.75 -1.99 1.91
C MET A 1 -22.34 -2.32 1.44
N ARG A 2 -22.16 -3.30 0.53
CA ARG A 2 -20.85 -3.53 -0.12
C ARG A 2 -20.66 -2.42 -1.16
N ARG A 3 -19.64 -1.57 -0.97
CA ARG A 3 -19.28 -0.56 -1.97
C ARG A 3 -18.68 -1.26 -3.18
N HIS A 4 -19.19 -0.97 -4.37
CA HIS A 4 -18.60 -1.45 -5.60
C HIS A 4 -17.36 -0.60 -5.89
N VAL A 5 -16.19 -1.22 -5.97
CA VAL A 5 -14.94 -0.53 -6.30
C VAL A 5 -14.78 -0.54 -7.82
N PRO A 6 -14.41 0.58 -8.45
CA PRO A 6 -14.13 0.59 -9.88
C PRO A 6 -12.98 -0.38 -10.24
N PRO A 7 -13.08 -1.15 -11.34
CA PRO A 7 -12.02 -2.08 -11.77
C PRO A 7 -10.64 -1.42 -11.89
N GLY A 8 -10.59 -0.18 -12.38
CA GLY A 8 -9.34 0.59 -12.49
C GLY A 8 -8.63 0.80 -11.16
N ALA A 9 -9.37 1.07 -10.08
CA ALA A 9 -8.77 1.26 -8.75
C ALA A 9 -8.22 -0.07 -8.19
N VAL A 10 -8.83 -1.21 -8.55
CA VAL A 10 -8.32 -2.54 -8.19
C VAL A 10 -7.02 -2.84 -8.95
N LEU A 11 -6.95 -2.49 -10.24
CA LEU A 11 -5.73 -2.64 -11.05
C LEU A 11 -4.58 -1.79 -10.51
N GLU A 12 -4.85 -0.53 -10.17
CA GLU A 12 -3.83 0.36 -9.58
C GLU A 12 -3.27 -0.18 -8.27
N ALA A 13 -4.15 -0.61 -7.35
CA ALA A 13 -3.73 -1.20 -6.09
C ALA A 13 -2.92 -2.49 -6.29
N TRP A 14 -3.35 -3.34 -7.22
CA TRP A 14 -2.62 -4.56 -7.57
C TRP A 14 -1.22 -4.25 -8.10
N ASN A 15 -1.11 -3.39 -9.11
CA ASN A 15 0.18 -3.01 -9.71
C ASN A 15 1.12 -2.45 -8.64
N PHE A 16 0.60 -1.59 -7.75
CA PHE A 16 1.37 -1.04 -6.64
C PHE A 16 1.92 -2.13 -5.72
N PHE A 17 1.10 -3.09 -5.29
CA PHE A 17 1.56 -4.17 -4.42
C PHE A 17 2.55 -5.11 -5.11
N GLU A 18 2.41 -5.31 -6.43
CA GLU A 18 3.37 -6.08 -7.20
C GLU A 18 4.73 -5.39 -7.28
N ASP A 19 4.75 -4.08 -7.58
CA ASP A 19 5.98 -3.30 -7.60
C ASP A 19 6.64 -3.22 -6.21
N LEU A 20 5.81 -3.08 -5.16
CA LEU A 20 6.27 -3.13 -3.77
C LEU A 20 6.91 -4.49 -3.44
N ALA A 21 6.30 -5.60 -3.85
CA ALA A 21 6.86 -6.94 -3.68
C ALA A 21 8.22 -7.10 -4.37
N ARG A 22 8.34 -6.58 -5.59
CA ARG A 22 9.59 -6.59 -6.36
C ARG A 22 10.67 -5.74 -5.69
N GLY A 23 10.30 -4.57 -5.17
CA GLY A 23 11.23 -3.65 -4.51
C GLY A 23 11.75 -4.14 -3.15
N LEU A 24 10.92 -4.87 -2.38
CA LEU A 24 11.29 -5.39 -1.06
C LEU A 24 12.09 -6.69 -1.11
N GLY A 25 12.09 -7.38 -2.25
CA GLY A 25 12.70 -8.71 -2.38
C GLY A 25 12.07 -9.77 -1.46
N GLY A 26 12.72 -10.92 -1.30
CA GLY A 26 12.21 -12.05 -0.50
C GLY A 26 12.09 -11.80 1.01
N VAL A 27 12.35 -10.57 1.47
CA VAL A 27 12.35 -10.17 2.88
C VAL A 27 10.92 -9.97 3.40
N HIS A 28 9.95 -9.67 2.53
CA HIS A 28 8.55 -9.48 2.91
C HIS A 28 7.64 -10.45 2.12
N ARG A 29 6.82 -11.22 2.84
CA ARG A 29 5.98 -12.32 2.31
C ARG A 29 4.72 -11.81 1.62
N LEU A 30 4.85 -11.07 0.53
CA LEU A 30 3.72 -10.96 -0.39
C LEU A 30 3.52 -12.30 -1.13
N PRO A 31 2.27 -12.72 -1.40
CA PRO A 31 2.00 -13.93 -2.16
C PRO A 31 2.72 -13.88 -3.51
N ARG A 32 3.42 -14.96 -3.84
CA ARG A 32 4.11 -15.05 -5.13
C ARG A 32 3.07 -15.09 -6.25
N GLN A 33 3.17 -14.18 -7.21
CA GLN A 33 2.37 -14.16 -8.43
C GLN A 33 2.45 -15.52 -9.15
N LYS A 34 1.29 -16.10 -9.48
CA LYS A 34 1.16 -17.39 -10.21
C LYS A 34 0.27 -17.19 -11.44
N ALA A 35 0.17 -18.20 -12.30
CA ALA A 35 -0.70 -18.16 -13.50
C ALA A 35 -2.15 -17.74 -13.20
N VAL A 36 -2.69 -18.09 -12.02
CA VAL A 36 -4.04 -17.68 -11.60
C VAL A 36 -4.18 -16.16 -11.40
N HIS A 37 -3.09 -15.48 -11.06
CA HIS A 37 -3.05 -14.03 -10.88
C HIS A 37 -3.08 -13.35 -12.25
N ASN A 38 -2.33 -13.88 -13.23
CA ASN A 38 -2.35 -13.38 -14.61
C ASN A 38 -3.74 -13.55 -15.24
N SER A 39 -4.37 -14.71 -15.06
CA SER A 39 -5.74 -14.94 -15.56
C SER A 39 -6.75 -13.96 -14.97
N ALA A 40 -6.68 -13.72 -13.65
CA ALA A 40 -7.53 -12.75 -12.99
C ALA A 40 -7.26 -11.31 -13.44
N TYR A 41 -5.99 -10.96 -13.71
CA TYR A 41 -5.59 -9.66 -14.22
C TYR A 41 -6.17 -9.39 -15.61
N GLU A 42 -6.05 -10.34 -16.54
CA GLU A 42 -6.62 -10.23 -17.89
C GLU A 42 -8.14 -10.03 -17.85
N LYS A 43 -8.84 -10.80 -17.00
CA LYS A 43 -10.30 -10.65 -16.81
C LYS A 43 -10.67 -9.30 -16.19
N LEU A 44 -9.87 -8.82 -15.24
CA LEU A 44 -10.07 -7.50 -14.62
C LEU A 44 -9.87 -6.38 -15.64
N PHE A 45 -8.85 -6.50 -16.49
CA PHE A 45 -8.57 -5.59 -17.58
C PHE A 45 -9.69 -5.60 -18.64
N GLY A 46 -10.23 -6.78 -18.96
CA GLY A 46 -11.38 -6.96 -19.84
C GLY A 46 -12.73 -6.54 -19.26
N GLY A 47 -12.79 -6.15 -17.98
CA GLY A 47 -14.06 -5.83 -17.30
C GLY A 47 -14.93 -7.04 -16.96
N GLU A 48 -14.37 -8.25 -17.04
CA GLU A 48 -15.04 -9.53 -16.85
C GLU A 48 -14.92 -10.05 -15.40
N CYS A 49 -14.95 -9.16 -14.41
CA CYS A 49 -14.79 -9.55 -12.99
C CYS A 49 -15.84 -10.55 -12.51
N ALA A 50 -17.03 -10.56 -13.12
CA ALA A 50 -18.09 -11.52 -12.82
C ALA A 50 -17.77 -12.96 -13.28
N ALA A 51 -16.77 -13.14 -14.14
CA ALA A 51 -16.32 -14.43 -14.68
C ALA A 51 -15.11 -15.01 -13.93
N TRP A 52 -14.80 -14.48 -12.74
CA TRP A 52 -13.71 -15.00 -11.92
C TRP A 52 -14.05 -16.39 -11.39
N ALA A 53 -13.10 -17.31 -11.56
CA ALA A 53 -13.13 -18.59 -10.89
C ALA A 53 -12.92 -18.38 -9.37
N PRO A 54 -13.41 -19.30 -8.51
CA PRO A 54 -13.21 -19.20 -7.07
C PRO A 54 -11.74 -19.06 -6.65
N ASP A 55 -10.83 -19.75 -7.35
CA ASP A 55 -9.39 -19.70 -7.08
C ASP A 55 -8.76 -18.36 -7.48
N GLU A 56 -9.25 -17.76 -8.57
CA GLU A 56 -8.84 -16.41 -9.00
C GLU A 56 -9.27 -15.40 -7.94
N GLN A 57 -10.55 -15.40 -7.56
CA GLN A 57 -11.05 -14.50 -6.52
C GLN A 57 -10.29 -14.63 -5.21
N ARG A 58 -9.98 -15.86 -4.78
CA ARG A 58 -9.21 -16.11 -3.56
C ARG A 58 -7.80 -15.57 -3.65
N ALA A 59 -7.11 -15.81 -4.77
CA ALA A 59 -5.75 -15.35 -4.99
C ALA A 59 -5.65 -13.82 -4.97
N VAL A 60 -6.58 -13.12 -5.63
CA VAL A 60 -6.62 -11.65 -5.64
C VAL A 60 -6.88 -11.10 -4.25
N LEU A 61 -7.83 -11.69 -3.52
CA LEU A 61 -8.15 -11.26 -2.17
C LEU A 61 -6.95 -11.43 -1.22
N GLU A 62 -6.23 -12.55 -1.33
CA GLU A 62 -5.02 -12.81 -0.56
C GLU A 62 -3.92 -11.78 -0.84
N LEU A 63 -3.67 -11.47 -2.13
CA LEU A 63 -2.69 -10.47 -2.54
C LEU A 63 -3.01 -9.09 -1.97
N ILE A 64 -4.24 -8.61 -2.16
CA ILE A 64 -4.67 -7.28 -1.69
C ILE A 64 -4.61 -7.22 -0.17
N THR A 65 -5.04 -8.27 0.53
CA THR A 65 -5.03 -8.32 2.00
C THR A 65 -3.60 -8.23 2.52
N ALA A 66 -2.69 -9.06 2.00
CA ALA A 66 -1.28 -9.05 2.40
C ALA A 66 -0.60 -7.71 2.06
N GLY A 67 -0.95 -7.10 0.93
CA GLY A 67 -0.48 -5.77 0.53
C GLY A 67 -0.89 -4.68 1.51
N VAL A 68 -2.17 -4.67 1.90
CA VAL A 68 -2.72 -3.70 2.87
C VAL A 68 -2.13 -3.91 4.27
N GLU A 69 -2.02 -5.15 4.73
CA GLU A 69 -1.38 -5.46 6.00
C GLU A 69 0.07 -4.99 6.04
N LEU A 70 0.81 -5.22 4.95
CA LEU A 70 2.17 -4.75 4.82
C LEU A 70 2.26 -3.22 4.86
N TRP A 71 1.43 -2.53 4.08
CA TRP A 71 1.36 -1.07 4.11
C TRP A 71 1.09 -0.51 5.51
N ASN A 72 0.15 -1.12 6.25
CA ASN A 72 -0.18 -0.72 7.61
C ASN A 72 0.93 -1.02 8.63
N SER A 73 1.78 -2.02 8.35
CA SER A 73 2.92 -2.36 9.20
C SER A 73 4.12 -1.40 9.02
N CYS A 74 4.17 -0.67 7.91
CA CYS A 74 5.23 0.31 7.67
C CYS A 74 5.06 1.50 8.62
N PRO A 75 6.05 1.79 9.51
CA PRO A 75 5.98 2.96 10.35
C PRO A 75 6.01 4.21 9.46
N VAL A 76 4.96 5.01 9.50
CA VAL A 76 4.99 6.36 8.91
C VAL A 76 6.01 7.14 9.72
N VAL A 77 7.22 7.28 9.17
CA VAL A 77 8.22 8.20 9.71
C VAL A 77 7.69 9.60 9.44
N VAL A 78 6.86 10.10 10.36
CA VAL A 78 6.61 11.53 10.48
C VAL A 78 7.96 12.15 10.78
N LYS A 79 8.57 12.75 9.76
CA LYS A 79 9.73 13.63 9.94
C LYS A 79 9.34 14.60 11.06
N PRO A 80 10.00 14.62 12.22
CA PRO A 80 9.69 15.62 13.21
C PRO A 80 9.92 16.96 12.54
N CYS A 81 8.86 17.78 12.43
CA CYS A 81 9.02 19.19 12.09
C CYS A 81 10.11 19.71 13.01
N SER A 82 11.24 20.10 12.43
CA SER A 82 12.30 20.75 13.17
C SER A 82 11.68 22.01 13.77
N SER A 83 11.26 21.93 15.03
CA SER A 83 10.90 23.09 15.81
C SER A 83 12.19 23.84 15.98
N THR A 84 12.43 24.78 15.06
CA THR A 84 13.46 25.78 15.20
C THR A 84 13.21 26.45 16.55
N VAL A 85 14.01 26.07 17.55
CA VAL A 85 14.02 26.74 18.84
C VAL A 85 14.42 28.17 18.53
N LEU A 86 13.43 29.07 18.48
CA LEU A 86 13.66 30.50 18.44
C LEU A 86 14.30 30.84 19.79
N ASN A 87 15.62 30.79 19.84
CA ASN A 87 16.42 31.27 20.96
C ASN A 87 16.23 32.79 21.04
N ARG A 88 15.10 33.25 21.60
CA ARG A 88 14.96 34.62 22.07
C ARG A 88 15.86 34.73 23.29
N GLY A 89 17.05 35.26 23.05
CA GLY A 89 18.01 35.64 24.07
C GLY A 89 17.30 36.35 25.21
N ARG A 90 17.38 35.73 26.39
CA ARG A 90 16.93 36.29 27.65
C ARG A 90 17.95 37.36 28.04
N GLY A 91 17.75 38.59 27.56
CA GLY A 91 18.49 39.76 28.02
C GLY A 91 18.13 40.02 29.49
N THR A 92 19.07 39.77 30.38
CA THR A 92 19.02 40.24 31.78
C THR A 92 19.37 41.73 31.79
N PRO A 93 18.56 42.61 32.40
CA PRO A 93 19.04 43.93 32.77
C PRO A 93 19.87 43.77 34.05
N ARG A 94 21.19 44.00 33.94
CA ARG A 94 22.01 44.34 35.12
C ARG A 94 21.63 45.75 35.52
N GLY A 95 21.17 45.92 36.75
CA GLY A 95 21.21 47.23 37.41
C GLY A 95 22.66 47.60 37.71
N TRP A 96 22.97 48.89 37.61
CA TRP A 96 23.45 49.78 38.68
C TRP A 96 22.89 51.18 38.38
#